data_AF-A0A8S3IF29-F1
#
_entry.id   AF-A0A8S3IF29-F1
#
_cell.length_a   1.000
_cell.length_b   1.000
_cell.length_c   1.000
_cell.angle_alpha   90.00
_cell.angle_beta   90.00
_cell.angle_gamma   90.00
#
_symmetry.space_group_name_H-M   'P 1'
#
loop_
_entity.id
_entity.type
_entity.pdbx_description
1 polymer ?
#
loop_
_entity_poly.entity_id
_entity_poly.type
_entity_poly.pdbx_seq_one_letter_code
_entity_poly.pdbx_strand_id
1 'polypeptide(L)'
;LPLTREDIRQWFCTSEIPYATFRSSSGEIYPWFHGIISRSYAEDLLRSKPIGTYLIRINEKIFGYALSYRASDHCRHLLIEVVSSAKQHTYRFLGGAKQELFLQLNELIEKYSNTPIRSNSKDVLRYPCGQTNPQKSDYADLFIENFDDKQYESLYISLETTTSSPHSTTHL
;
A
#
# COMPACT_ATOMS: atom_id res chain seq x y z
N LEU A 1 9.81 19.29 14.41
CA LEU A 1 9.03 19.85 13.28
C LEU A 1 8.06 18.77 12.80
N PRO A 2 6.89 19.11 12.25
CA PRO A 2 6.03 18.12 11.60
C PRO A 2 6.74 17.49 10.41
N LEU A 3 6.42 16.23 10.09
CA LEU A 3 6.96 15.55 8.91
C LEU A 3 6.53 16.26 7.64
N THR A 4 7.46 16.45 6.72
CA THR A 4 7.21 16.99 5.37
C THR A 4 6.84 15.86 4.40
N ARG A 5 6.30 16.22 3.23
CA ARG A 5 6.05 15.24 2.15
C ARG A 5 7.34 14.52 1.73
N GLU A 6 8.46 15.24 1.74
CA GLU A 6 9.77 14.67 1.40
C GLU A 6 10.26 13.69 2.45
N ASP A 7 10.09 13.97 3.74
CA ASP A 7 10.43 13.02 4.81
C ASP A 7 9.64 11.72 4.66
N ILE A 8 8.35 11.82 4.34
CA ILE A 8 7.47 10.66 4.11
C ILE A 8 7.90 9.88 2.87
N ARG A 9 8.23 10.56 1.78
CA ARG A 9 8.73 9.94 0.55
C ARG A 9 10.04 9.21 0.81
N GLN A 10 10.99 9.87 1.45
CA GLN A 10 12.29 9.30 1.79
C GLN A 10 12.14 8.05 2.66
N TRP A 11 11.29 8.11 3.70
CA TRP A 11 10.96 6.94 4.51
C TRP A 11 10.43 5.78 3.67
N PHE A 12 9.44 6.04 2.80
CA PHE A 12 8.89 4.99 1.93
C PHE A 12 9.98 4.38 1.04
N CYS A 13 10.81 5.22 0.43
CA CYS A 13 11.88 4.79 -0.45
C CYS A 13 12.94 3.94 0.26
N THR A 14 13.36 4.32 1.47
CA THR A 14 14.42 3.60 2.19
C THR A 14 13.92 2.41 3.00
N SER A 15 12.69 2.48 3.49
CA SER A 15 12.18 1.55 4.51
C SER A 15 11.11 0.62 3.97
N GLU A 16 10.35 0.98 2.94
CA GLU A 16 9.22 0.18 2.45
C GLU A 16 9.45 -0.45 1.07
N ILE A 17 10.20 0.22 0.17
CA ILE A 17 10.55 -0.36 -1.14
C ILE A 17 11.22 -1.74 -1.03
N PRO A 18 12.16 -2.00 -0.09
CA PRO A 18 12.78 -3.33 0.04
C PRO A 18 11.79 -4.46 0.33
N TYR A 19 10.67 -4.15 1.01
CA TYR A 19 9.63 -5.13 1.35
C TYR A 19 8.52 -5.23 0.30
N ALA A 20 8.49 -4.32 -0.68
CA ALA A 20 7.67 -4.41 -1.88
C ALA A 20 6.16 -4.61 -1.65
N THR A 21 5.64 -4.19 -0.50
CA THR A 21 4.29 -4.57 -0.03
C THR A 21 3.13 -3.93 -0.83
N PHE A 22 3.46 -2.98 -1.71
CA PHE A 22 2.53 -2.26 -2.59
C PHE A 22 2.40 -2.89 -3.99
N ARG A 23 3.11 -3.98 -4.28
CA ARG A 23 3.08 -4.67 -5.57
C ARG A 23 2.98 -6.18 -5.44
N SER A 24 2.55 -6.84 -6.51
CA SER A 24 2.53 -8.29 -6.63
C SER A 24 3.93 -8.88 -6.81
N SER A 25 4.02 -10.21 -6.77
CA SER A 25 5.24 -10.94 -7.15
C SER A 25 5.66 -10.74 -8.61
N SER A 26 4.71 -10.39 -9.50
CA SER A 26 4.99 -10.00 -10.89
C SER A 26 5.49 -8.56 -11.04
N GLY A 27 5.61 -7.80 -9.95
CA GLY A 27 6.06 -6.41 -9.96
C GLY A 27 4.96 -5.37 -10.23
N GLU A 28 3.73 -5.82 -10.48
CA GLU A 28 2.59 -4.93 -10.74
C GLU A 28 2.12 -4.24 -9.46
N ILE A 29 2.05 -2.91 -9.48
CA ILE A 29 1.53 -2.14 -8.35
C ILE A 29 0.05 -2.46 -8.17
N TYR A 30 -0.35 -2.76 -6.92
CA TYR A 30 -1.73 -3.08 -6.64
C TYR A 30 -2.64 -1.88 -6.96
N PRO A 31 -3.83 -2.12 -7.56
CA PRO A 31 -4.72 -1.03 -7.97
C PRO A 31 -5.17 -0.16 -6.79
N TRP A 32 -5.26 -0.74 -5.59
CA TRP A 32 -5.65 -0.05 -4.36
C TRP A 32 -4.56 0.85 -3.77
N PHE A 33 -3.33 0.86 -4.30
CA PHE A 33 -2.24 1.69 -3.78
C PHE A 33 -2.22 3.06 -4.45
N HIS A 34 -2.29 4.13 -3.67
CA HIS A 34 -2.36 5.51 -4.18
C HIS A 34 -1.17 6.39 -3.76
N GLY A 35 -0.13 5.83 -3.15
CA GLY A 35 1.01 6.61 -2.68
C GLY A 35 0.62 7.70 -1.67
N ILE A 36 1.27 8.88 -1.74
CA ILE A 36 1.04 9.99 -0.79
C ILE A 36 -0.11 10.88 -1.30
N ILE A 37 -1.34 10.49 -1.00
CA ILE A 37 -2.53 11.33 -1.22
C ILE A 37 -3.17 11.78 0.09
N SER A 38 -3.89 12.90 0.01
CA SER A 38 -4.57 13.44 1.17
C SER A 38 -5.77 12.61 1.60
N ARG A 39 -6.15 12.77 2.88
CA ARG A 39 -7.39 12.18 3.39
C ARG A 39 -8.61 12.63 2.59
N SER A 40 -8.73 13.93 2.29
CA SER A 40 -9.88 14.47 1.57
C SER A 40 -9.94 13.95 0.13
N TYR A 41 -8.81 13.83 -0.56
CA TYR A 41 -8.77 13.26 -1.90
C TYR A 41 -9.21 11.79 -1.90
N ALA A 42 -8.79 11.01 -0.91
CA ALA A 42 -9.29 9.64 -0.73
C ALA A 42 -10.81 9.59 -0.48
N GLU A 43 -11.36 10.53 0.30
CA GLU A 43 -12.80 10.65 0.52
C GLU A 43 -13.55 10.97 -0.78
N ASP A 44 -12.99 11.85 -1.63
CA ASP A 44 -13.54 12.19 -2.95
C ASP A 44 -13.56 10.97 -3.89
N LEU A 45 -12.45 10.23 -3.98
CA LEU A 45 -12.33 9.01 -4.79
C LEU A 45 -13.37 7.95 -4.41
N LEU A 46 -13.71 7.86 -3.12
CA LEU A 46 -14.63 6.86 -2.56
C LEU A 46 -16.09 7.32 -2.48
N ARG A 47 -16.38 8.63 -2.67
CA ARG A 47 -17.69 9.23 -2.39
C ARG A 47 -18.85 8.54 -3.11
N SER A 48 -18.66 8.17 -4.37
CA SER A 48 -19.69 7.60 -5.23
C SER A 48 -19.41 6.13 -5.57
N LYS A 49 -18.53 5.46 -4.82
CA LYS A 49 -18.18 4.06 -5.04
C LYS A 49 -19.09 3.13 -4.23
N PRO A 50 -19.24 1.85 -4.64
CA PRO A 50 -19.98 0.86 -3.85
C PRO A 50 -19.43 0.71 -2.41
N ILE A 51 -20.31 0.35 -1.47
CA ILE A 51 -19.90 0.01 -0.09
C ILE A 51 -18.87 -1.11 -0.11
N GLY A 52 -17.82 -0.97 0.69
CA GLY A 52 -16.68 -1.88 0.73
C GLY A 52 -15.60 -1.58 -0.30
N THR A 53 -15.74 -0.51 -1.11
CA THR A 53 -14.64 -0.02 -1.95
C THR A 53 -13.55 0.59 -1.06
N TYR A 54 -12.28 0.33 -1.34
CA TYR A 54 -11.17 0.72 -0.48
C TYR A 54 -9.91 1.14 -1.26
N LEU A 55 -9.03 1.88 -0.60
CA LEU A 55 -7.67 2.17 -1.05
C LEU A 55 -6.72 2.27 0.14
N ILE A 56 -5.44 2.00 -0.09
CA ILE A 56 -4.35 2.30 0.82
C ILE A 56 -3.53 3.47 0.27
N ARG A 57 -3.26 4.42 1.17
CA ARG A 57 -2.40 5.57 0.93
C ARG A 57 -1.32 5.63 2.00
N ILE A 58 -0.19 6.24 1.69
CA ILE A 58 0.81 6.61 2.69
C ILE A 58 0.27 7.77 3.51
N ASN A 59 0.50 7.74 4.82
CA ASN A 59 0.00 8.78 5.71
C ASN A 59 0.87 10.05 5.62
N GLU A 60 0.24 11.21 5.51
CA GLU A 60 0.95 12.50 5.41
C GLU A 60 1.55 12.99 6.73
N LYS A 61 1.23 12.35 7.86
CA LYS A 61 1.58 12.82 9.21
C LYS A 61 2.41 11.83 10.04
N ILE A 62 2.50 10.58 9.61
CA ILE A 62 3.26 9.52 10.29
C ILE A 62 3.96 8.64 9.26
N PHE A 63 5.04 7.98 9.67
CA PHE A 63 5.64 6.89 8.91
C PHE A 63 4.75 5.64 9.00
N GLY A 64 3.97 5.42 7.95
CA GLY A 64 3.02 4.33 7.88
C GLY A 64 1.94 4.61 6.84
N TYR A 65 0.91 3.78 6.86
CA TYR A 65 -0.17 3.86 5.89
C TYR A 65 -1.50 4.22 6.54
N ALA A 66 -2.46 4.55 5.68
CA ALA A 66 -3.86 4.62 6.04
C ALA A 66 -4.69 3.84 5.01
N LEU A 67 -5.51 2.93 5.50
CA LEU A 67 -6.62 2.36 4.74
C LEU A 67 -7.77 3.37 4.77
N SER A 68 -8.28 3.73 3.59
CA SER A 68 -9.50 4.52 3.43
C SER A 68 -10.54 3.66 2.72
N TYR A 69 -11.78 3.62 3.20
CA TYR A 69 -12.81 2.79 2.57
C TYR A 69 -14.21 3.36 2.72
N ARG A 70 -15.08 3.01 1.77
CA ARG A 70 -16.48 3.38 1.76
C ARG A 70 -17.28 2.47 2.70
N ALA A 71 -17.71 3.00 3.85
CA ALA A 71 -18.76 2.37 4.66
C ALA A 71 -20.15 2.79 4.16
N SER A 72 -21.20 2.29 4.82
CA SER A 72 -22.59 2.59 4.46
C SER A 72 -22.95 4.07 4.58
N ASP A 73 -22.39 4.74 5.58
CA ASP A 73 -22.69 6.12 5.95
C ASP A 73 -21.66 7.12 5.43
N HIS A 74 -20.37 6.87 5.67
CA HIS A 74 -19.29 7.77 5.24
C HIS A 74 -18.00 7.01 4.92
N CYS A 75 -17.02 7.73 4.37
CA CYS A 75 -15.67 7.19 4.20
C CYS A 75 -14.98 7.07 5.57
N ARG A 76 -14.41 5.90 5.86
CA ARG A 76 -13.71 5.63 7.11
C ARG A 76 -12.22 5.45 6.85
N HIS A 77 -11.42 5.79 7.85
CA HIS A 77 -9.97 5.67 7.78
C HIS A 77 -9.42 4.88 8.96
N LEU A 78 -8.46 4.01 8.69
CA LEU A 78 -7.73 3.25 9.68
C LEU A 78 -6.24 3.42 9.43
N LEU A 79 -5.49 3.76 10.47
CA LEU A 79 -4.04 3.77 10.39
C LEU A 79 -3.53 2.33 10.34
N ILE A 80 -2.56 2.09 9.47
CA ILE A 80 -1.80 0.86 9.42
C ILE A 80 -0.41 1.21 9.92
N GLU A 81 -0.06 0.63 11.06
CA GLU A 81 1.26 0.75 11.67
C GLU A 81 2.21 -0.21 10.98
N VAL A 82 3.41 0.28 10.66
CA VAL A 82 4.54 -0.52 10.23
C VAL A 82 5.35 -0.86 11.48
N VAL A 83 5.33 -2.12 11.88
CA VAL A 83 6.13 -2.65 12.99
C VAL A 83 7.40 -3.23 12.40
N SER A 84 8.50 -2.48 12.57
CA SER A 84 9.82 -2.88 12.07
C SER A 84 10.57 -3.71 13.11
N SER A 85 11.11 -4.85 12.68
CA SER A 85 12.06 -5.66 13.44
C SER A 85 13.39 -5.73 12.69
N ALA A 86 14.44 -6.22 13.34
CA ALA A 86 15.77 -6.36 12.73
C ALA A 86 15.80 -7.24 11.46
N LYS A 87 14.75 -8.03 11.18
CA LYS A 87 14.70 -8.97 10.05
C LYS A 87 13.59 -8.68 9.05
N GLN A 88 12.49 -8.06 9.47
CA GLN A 88 11.31 -7.86 8.62
C GLN A 88 10.41 -6.73 9.12
N HIS A 89 9.63 -6.16 8.20
CA HIS A 89 8.48 -5.34 8.53
C HIS A 89 7.22 -6.20 8.67
N THR A 90 6.32 -5.78 9.55
CA THR A 90 4.98 -6.34 9.68
C THR A 90 3.95 -5.22 9.79
N TYR A 91 2.71 -5.50 9.39
CA TYR A 91 1.66 -4.51 9.26
C TYR A 91 0.47 -4.87 10.13
N ARG A 92 -0.11 -3.88 10.80
CA ARG A 92 -1.36 -4.05 11.57
C ARG A 92 -2.19 -2.78 11.61
N PHE A 93 -3.49 -2.91 11.85
CA PHE A 93 -4.33 -1.75 12.16
C PHE A 93 -4.04 -1.22 13.57
N LEU A 94 -3.92 0.10 13.67
CA LEU A 94 -3.72 0.78 14.95
C LEU A 94 -5.08 1.06 15.64
N GLY A 95 -5.12 0.89 16.97
CA GLY A 95 -6.27 1.28 17.80
C GLY A 95 -7.50 0.35 17.70
N GLY A 96 -7.37 -0.83 17.09
CA GLY A 96 -8.42 -1.84 17.03
C GLY A 96 -8.32 -2.89 18.15
N ALA A 97 -9.41 -3.63 18.39
CA ALA A 97 -9.39 -4.81 19.26
C ALA A 97 -8.56 -5.97 18.66
N LYS A 98 -8.38 -5.98 17.34
CA LYS A 98 -7.58 -6.97 16.61
C LYS A 98 -6.14 -6.50 16.52
N GLN A 99 -5.21 -7.36 16.93
CA GLN A 99 -3.77 -7.10 16.99
C GLN A 99 -2.97 -8.03 16.05
N GLU A 100 -3.64 -8.62 15.05
CA GLU A 100 -3.01 -9.48 14.04
C GLU A 100 -1.95 -8.71 13.25
N LEU A 101 -0.76 -9.31 13.11
CA LEU A 101 0.36 -8.81 12.30
C LEU A 101 0.40 -9.57 10.98
N PHE A 102 0.62 -8.85 9.89
CA PHE A 102 0.72 -9.40 8.54
C PHE A 102 2.10 -9.13 7.97
N LEU A 103 2.62 -10.04 7.15
CA LEU A 103 3.91 -9.84 6.48
C LEU A 103 3.76 -8.94 5.26
N GLN A 104 2.58 -8.91 4.65
CA GLN A 104 2.26 -8.06 3.51
C GLN A 104 0.93 -7.32 3.67
N LEU A 105 0.81 -6.15 3.04
CA LEU A 105 -0.45 -5.40 2.99
C LEU A 105 -1.54 -6.18 2.24
N ASN A 106 -1.21 -6.97 1.22
CA ASN A 106 -2.22 -7.78 0.52
C ASN A 106 -2.80 -8.87 1.43
N GLU A 107 -2.01 -9.51 2.28
CA GLU A 107 -2.52 -10.48 3.27
C GLU A 107 -3.50 -9.82 4.24
N LEU A 108 -3.18 -8.62 4.70
CA LEU A 108 -4.07 -7.81 5.54
C LEU A 108 -5.38 -7.53 4.79
N ILE A 109 -5.32 -7.09 3.54
CA ILE A 109 -6.51 -6.83 2.71
C ILE A 109 -7.34 -8.10 2.51
N GLU A 110 -6.71 -9.21 2.15
CA GLU A 110 -7.36 -10.50 1.92
C GLU A 110 -8.09 -11.00 3.17
N LYS A 111 -7.46 -10.91 4.35
CA LYS A 111 -8.10 -11.27 5.62
C LYS A 111 -9.41 -10.51 5.84
N TYR A 112 -9.41 -9.20 5.58
CA TYR A 112 -10.54 -8.31 5.82
C TYR A 112 -11.48 -8.17 4.61
N SER A 113 -11.26 -8.93 3.55
CA SER A 113 -12.22 -9.04 2.44
C SER A 113 -13.48 -9.83 2.82
N ASN A 114 -13.32 -10.80 3.73
CA ASN A 114 -14.40 -11.67 4.20
C ASN A 114 -14.67 -11.54 5.71
N THR A 115 -13.82 -10.83 6.44
CA THR A 115 -13.94 -10.64 7.89
C THR A 115 -14.19 -9.17 8.22
N PRO A 116 -15.17 -8.83 9.06
CA PRO A 116 -15.38 -7.45 9.45
C PRO A 116 -14.15 -6.79 10.07
N ILE A 117 -13.83 -5.57 9.63
CA ILE A 117 -12.62 -4.86 10.05
C ILE A 117 -12.70 -4.43 11.52
N ARG A 118 -13.86 -3.93 11.96
CA ARG A 118 -14.11 -3.51 13.35
C ARG A 118 -15.13 -4.41 14.03
N SER A 119 -14.97 -4.59 15.35
CA SER A 119 -15.98 -5.19 16.21
C SER A 119 -17.31 -4.46 16.05
N ASN A 120 -18.41 -5.21 15.98
CA ASN A 120 -19.77 -4.69 15.81
C ASN A 120 -20.05 -3.93 14.50
N SER A 121 -19.21 -4.11 13.47
CA SER A 121 -19.48 -3.62 12.11
C SER A 121 -19.66 -4.79 11.14
N LYS A 122 -20.25 -4.53 9.97
CA LYS A 122 -20.27 -5.46 8.82
C LYS A 122 -19.32 -4.99 7.71
N ASP A 123 -18.46 -4.03 8.02
CA ASP A 123 -17.57 -3.39 7.06
C ASP A 123 -16.46 -4.36 6.64
N VAL A 124 -16.39 -4.65 5.33
CA VAL A 124 -15.40 -5.54 4.69
C VAL A 124 -14.82 -4.89 3.44
N LEU A 125 -13.63 -5.32 3.04
CA LEU A 125 -12.85 -4.77 1.92
C LEU A 125 -13.12 -5.55 0.63
N ARG A 126 -14.07 -5.08 -0.17
CA ARG A 126 -14.60 -5.83 -1.33
C ARG A 126 -13.95 -5.45 -2.65
N TYR A 127 -13.79 -4.15 -2.89
CA TYR A 127 -13.42 -3.65 -4.21
C TYR A 127 -12.23 -2.70 -4.10
N PRO A 128 -11.10 -2.97 -4.79
CA PRO A 128 -10.03 -1.99 -4.84
C PRO A 128 -10.49 -0.75 -5.61
N CYS A 129 -10.25 0.43 -5.06
CA CYS A 129 -10.34 1.68 -5.80
C CYS A 129 -9.07 1.82 -6.62
N GLY A 130 -9.18 1.86 -7.94
CA GLY A 130 -8.05 2.09 -8.83
C GLY A 130 -7.70 3.57 -8.98
N GLN A 131 -6.62 3.81 -9.74
CA GLN A 131 -6.22 5.13 -10.23
C GLN A 131 -7.32 5.75 -11.10
N THR A 132 -7.54 7.05 -10.99
CA THR A 132 -8.59 7.77 -11.75
C THR A 132 -8.04 8.63 -12.87
N ASN A 133 -6.81 9.13 -12.74
CA ASN A 133 -6.15 9.90 -13.79
C ASN A 133 -5.37 8.95 -14.73
N PRO A 134 -5.77 8.83 -16.01
CA PRO A 134 -5.10 7.94 -16.95
C PRO A 134 -3.70 8.41 -17.37
N GLN A 135 -3.36 9.69 -17.13
CA GLN A 135 -2.07 10.27 -17.53
C GLN A 135 -1.03 10.21 -16.41
N LYS A 136 -1.47 10.17 -15.16
CA LYS A 136 -0.58 10.21 -14.00
C LYS A 136 -1.21 9.47 -12.82
N SER A 137 -0.61 8.33 -12.45
CA SER A 137 -0.96 7.63 -11.22
C SER A 137 -0.62 8.49 -9.99
N ASP A 138 -1.44 8.38 -8.96
CA ASP A 138 -1.28 9.10 -7.69
C ASP A 138 0.06 8.76 -7.00
N TYR A 139 0.58 7.55 -7.20
CA TYR A 139 1.87 7.11 -6.67
C TYR A 139 3.08 7.56 -7.50
N ALA A 140 2.90 8.21 -8.66
CA ALA A 140 4.02 8.54 -9.56
C ALA A 140 5.09 9.39 -8.87
N ASP A 141 4.69 10.34 -8.02
CA ASP A 141 5.61 11.24 -7.32
C ASP A 141 6.49 10.54 -6.27
N LEU A 142 6.21 9.28 -5.92
CA LEU A 142 7.10 8.50 -5.05
C LEU A 142 8.41 8.16 -5.75
N PHE A 143 8.39 8.11 -7.08
CA PHE A 143 9.48 7.59 -7.90
C PHE A 143 10.15 8.68 -8.74
N ILE A 144 9.61 9.90 -8.74
CA ILE A 144 10.10 11.02 -9.55
C ILE A 144 10.87 11.99 -8.64
N GLU A 145 12.14 12.23 -9.02
CA GLU A 145 13.18 13.10 -8.45
C GLU A 145 14.00 12.58 -7.25
N ASN A 146 15.33 12.63 -7.43
CA ASN A 146 16.44 12.18 -6.56
C ASN A 146 16.74 10.67 -6.47
N PHE A 147 16.23 9.85 -7.38
CA PHE A 147 16.96 8.65 -7.77
C PHE A 147 17.81 9.03 -8.98
N ASP A 148 19.14 9.00 -8.84
CA ASP A 148 20.05 8.99 -10.00
C ASP A 148 19.46 8.00 -11.01
N ASP A 149 19.29 8.37 -12.28
CA ASP A 149 18.65 7.52 -13.30
C ASP A 149 19.28 6.11 -13.30
N LYS A 150 20.55 6.01 -12.90
CA LYS A 150 21.27 4.75 -12.69
C LYS A 150 20.77 3.91 -11.51
N GLN A 151 20.32 4.51 -10.42
CA GLN A 151 19.70 3.79 -9.30
C GLN A 151 18.25 3.41 -9.59
N TYR A 152 17.48 4.24 -10.30
CA TYR A 152 16.15 3.83 -10.75
C TYR A 152 16.26 2.68 -11.75
N GLU A 153 17.14 2.77 -12.74
CA GLU A 153 17.44 1.66 -13.66
C GLU A 153 18.05 0.46 -12.93
N SER A 154 18.97 0.65 -11.97
CA SER A 154 19.50 -0.51 -11.21
C SER A 154 18.46 -1.13 -10.29
N LEU A 155 17.54 -0.34 -9.73
CA LEU A 155 16.41 -0.85 -8.94
C LEU A 155 15.43 -1.57 -9.87
N TYR A 156 15.11 -1.01 -11.03
CA TYR A 156 14.23 -1.62 -12.03
C TYR A 156 14.85 -2.91 -12.64
N ILE A 157 16.12 -2.89 -13.01
CA ILE A 157 16.91 -4.04 -13.48
C ILE A 157 17.08 -5.10 -12.39
N SER A 158 17.31 -4.73 -11.13
CA SER A 158 17.35 -5.71 -10.02
C SER A 158 15.97 -6.33 -9.73
N LEU A 159 14.89 -5.58 -9.99
CA LEU A 159 13.52 -6.10 -9.97
C LEU A 159 13.23 -7.02 -11.15
N GLU A 160 13.75 -6.76 -12.35
CA GLU A 160 13.57 -7.64 -13.51
C GLU A 160 14.44 -8.91 -13.42
N THR A 161 15.69 -8.80 -12.97
CA THR A 161 16.62 -9.95 -12.88
C THR A 161 16.25 -10.96 -11.80
N THR A 162 15.51 -10.57 -10.76
CA THR A 162 14.94 -11.51 -9.78
C THR A 162 13.75 -12.31 -10.33
N THR A 163 13.17 -11.90 -11.47
CA THR A 163 12.04 -12.60 -12.13
C THR A 163 12.48 -13.61 -13.19
N SER A 164 13.76 -13.66 -13.53
CA SER A 164 14.31 -14.62 -14.50
C SER A 164 15.34 -15.54 -13.87
N SER A 165 14.89 -16.69 -13.38
CA SER A 165 15.70 -17.91 -13.41
C SER A 165 14.91 -19.03 -14.10
N PRO A 166 15.45 -19.65 -15.15
CA PRO A 166 14.75 -20.68 -15.91
C PRO A 166 14.65 -21.99 -15.12
N HIS A 167 13.48 -22.62 -15.18
CA HIS A 167 13.33 -24.03 -14.90
C HIS A 167 14.35 -24.84 -15.72
N SER A 168 15.31 -25.45 -15.04
CA SER A 168 16.11 -26.53 -15.61
C SER A 168 15.20 -27.75 -15.80
N THR A 169 14.88 -28.04 -17.06
CA THR A 169 14.40 -29.37 -17.47
C THR A 169 15.57 -30.35 -17.35
N THR A 170 15.54 -31.22 -16.35
CA THR A 170 16.34 -32.43 -16.35
C THR A 170 15.53 -33.53 -17.01
N HIS A 171 15.92 -33.92 -18.22
CA HIS A 171 15.52 -35.18 -18.85
C HIS A 171 16.79 -35.99 -19.12
N LEU A 172 16.96 -37.07 -18.37
CA LEU A 172 17.67 -38.29 -18.77
C LEU A 172 16.84 -39.47 -18.27
#